data_AF-A0A7T0BYD3-F1
#
_entry.id   AF-A0A7T0BYD3-F1
#
_cell.length_a   1.000
_cell.length_b   1.000
_cell.length_c   1.000
_cell.angle_alpha   90.00
_cell.angle_beta   90.00
_cell.angle_gamma   90.00
#
_symmetry.space_group_name_H-M   'P 1'
#
loop_
_entity.id
_entity.type
_entity.pdbx_description
1 polymer ?
#
loop_
_entity_poly.entity_id
_entity_poly.type
_entity_poly.pdbx_seq_one_letter_code
_entity_poly.pdbx_strand_id
1 'polypeptide(L)'
;MAIDDKELETLMPALTVDWTEDAKARMLNVPFFVRKSVVRGIETFAKEKGLDLIDDAVVSRARQEREGAAIEARQAERTAQVEEGKEVKRQYVNFSFYKLDPAFRRQPKEVRERARQEFIDLLTDIDSEGNMIMICYTLIGVRADADLMLWRISYEMEDFQKMSTRMYQTELGKWLITTDSYLSQTKRSMYMDTLNPEHEEDRTHIIPGKAKYLFIYPFVKKREWYLLTKHTRQGIMDEHIFVGNKYPSVKLNTTYCFGLDDYEFVVAFESDEPGDFVDLVMDLRETEGSRFTEKDTPIYTCTAMAPEDAVNALGI
;
A
#
# COMPACT_ATOMS: atom_id res chain seq x y z
N MET A 1 37.52 4.83 -7.29
CA MET A 1 36.88 5.12 -8.58
C MET A 1 35.47 4.58 -8.48
N ALA A 2 34.46 5.45 -8.50
CA ALA A 2 33.08 5.01 -8.62
C ALA A 2 32.92 4.41 -10.02
N ILE A 3 32.43 3.17 -10.10
CA ILE A 3 32.08 2.53 -11.36
C ILE A 3 30.89 3.33 -11.92
N ASP A 4 30.91 3.68 -13.20
CA ASP A 4 29.82 4.40 -13.88
C ASP A 4 28.54 3.54 -13.84
N ASP A 5 27.38 4.15 -13.59
CA ASP A 5 26.09 3.43 -13.50
C ASP A 5 25.78 2.64 -14.78
N LYS A 6 26.26 3.13 -15.95
CA LYS A 6 26.16 2.40 -17.22
C LYS A 6 27.07 1.17 -17.31
N GLU A 7 28.21 1.18 -16.63
CA GLU A 7 29.10 0.02 -16.56
C GLU A 7 28.49 -1.11 -15.71
N LEU A 8 27.75 -0.75 -14.64
CA LEU A 8 27.04 -1.72 -13.80
C LEU A 8 25.90 -2.44 -14.53
N GLU A 9 25.20 -1.75 -15.44
CA GLU A 9 24.11 -2.35 -16.23
C GLU A 9 24.60 -3.48 -17.15
N THR A 10 25.82 -3.39 -17.68
CA THR A 10 26.42 -4.41 -18.56
C THR A 10 27.18 -5.51 -17.81
N LEU A 11 27.37 -5.36 -16.50
CA LEU A 11 28.21 -6.25 -15.71
C LEU A 11 27.52 -7.59 -15.42
N MET A 12 28.03 -8.68 -15.98
CA MET A 12 27.60 -10.03 -15.63
C MET A 12 28.31 -10.51 -14.35
N PRO A 13 27.60 -11.17 -13.42
CA PRO A 13 28.25 -11.82 -12.28
C PRO A 13 29.16 -12.96 -12.77
N ALA A 14 30.15 -13.33 -11.95
CA ALA A 14 31.01 -14.48 -12.25
C ALA A 14 30.16 -15.74 -12.44
N LEU A 15 30.28 -16.33 -13.63
CA LEU A 15 29.57 -17.55 -14.02
C LEU A 15 30.41 -18.76 -13.62
N THR A 16 29.77 -19.79 -13.06
CA THR A 16 30.41 -21.04 -12.65
C THR A 16 30.02 -22.23 -13.51
N VAL A 17 29.14 -22.00 -14.49
CA VAL A 17 28.66 -22.95 -15.51
C VAL A 17 28.75 -22.26 -16.87
N ASP A 18 28.77 -23.00 -17.98
CA ASP A 18 28.76 -22.41 -19.32
C ASP A 18 27.37 -21.89 -19.69
N TRP A 19 27.30 -20.70 -20.28
CA TRP A 19 26.05 -20.06 -20.74
C TRP A 19 26.14 -19.72 -22.22
N THR A 20 25.03 -19.94 -22.94
CA THR A 20 24.86 -19.41 -24.31
C THR A 20 24.75 -17.88 -24.32
N GLU A 21 25.11 -17.25 -25.43
CA GLU A 21 25.02 -15.77 -25.56
C GLU A 21 23.58 -15.26 -25.40
N ASP A 22 22.59 -16.00 -25.92
CA ASP A 22 21.17 -15.65 -25.78
C ASP A 22 20.72 -15.71 -24.31
N ALA A 23 21.17 -16.71 -23.55
CA ALA A 23 20.88 -16.82 -22.12
C ALA A 23 21.55 -15.69 -21.31
N LYS A 24 22.78 -15.29 -21.67
CA LYS A 24 23.47 -14.14 -21.05
C LYS A 24 22.75 -12.83 -21.36
N ALA A 25 22.35 -12.61 -22.62
CA ALA A 25 21.59 -11.43 -23.03
C ALA A 25 20.28 -11.30 -22.24
N ARG A 26 19.61 -12.42 -21.95
CA ARG A 26 18.42 -12.44 -21.10
C ARG A 26 18.69 -12.04 -19.64
N MET A 27 19.88 -12.35 -19.11
CA MET A 27 20.28 -11.92 -17.76
C MET A 27 20.62 -10.43 -17.69
N LEU A 28 21.01 -9.80 -18.80
CA LEU A 28 21.22 -8.36 -18.84
C LEU A 28 19.91 -7.57 -18.66
N ASN A 29 18.77 -8.16 -19.02
CA ASN A 29 17.44 -7.59 -18.72
C ASN A 29 17.04 -7.70 -17.25
N VAL A 30 17.80 -8.44 -16.43
CA VAL A 30 17.60 -8.50 -14.98
C VAL A 30 18.40 -7.36 -14.32
N PRO A 31 17.80 -6.56 -13.42
CA PRO A 31 18.50 -5.48 -12.73
C PRO A 31 19.79 -5.97 -12.04
N PHE A 32 20.89 -5.22 -12.18
CA PHE A 32 22.23 -5.68 -11.82
C PHE A 32 22.36 -6.15 -10.36
N PHE A 33 21.67 -5.47 -9.43
CA PHE A 33 21.66 -5.78 -8.01
C PHE A 33 20.96 -7.12 -7.69
N VAL A 34 20.04 -7.60 -8.54
CA VAL A 34 19.34 -8.88 -8.40
C VAL A 34 19.98 -9.99 -9.25
N ARG A 35 20.68 -9.60 -10.33
CA ARG A 35 21.26 -10.47 -11.35
C ARG A 35 22.14 -11.58 -10.78
N LYS A 36 22.98 -11.28 -9.78
CA LYS A 36 23.81 -12.27 -9.07
C LYS A 36 22.98 -13.39 -8.44
N SER A 37 21.85 -13.04 -7.82
CA SER A 37 20.96 -13.99 -7.15
C SER A 37 20.20 -14.86 -8.17
N VAL A 38 19.74 -14.26 -9.27
CA VAL A 38 19.08 -14.99 -10.38
C VAL A 38 20.05 -15.97 -11.02
N VAL A 39 21.25 -15.52 -11.41
CA VAL A 39 22.27 -16.35 -12.06
C VAL A 39 22.66 -17.52 -11.16
N ARG A 40 22.98 -17.26 -9.88
CA ARG A 40 23.27 -18.32 -8.92
C ARG A 40 22.13 -19.34 -8.85
N GLY A 41 20.89 -18.86 -8.88
CA GLY A 41 19.73 -19.71 -8.86
C GLY A 41 19.61 -20.66 -10.06
N ILE A 42 19.86 -20.15 -11.26
CA ILE A 42 19.83 -20.92 -12.50
C ILE A 42 21.02 -21.90 -12.55
N GLU A 43 22.20 -21.49 -12.09
CA GLU A 43 23.37 -22.39 -12.02
C GLU A 43 23.18 -23.52 -11.01
N THR A 44 22.56 -23.25 -9.86
CA THR A 44 22.19 -24.32 -8.91
C THR A 44 21.22 -25.31 -9.57
N PHE A 45 20.20 -24.82 -10.27
CA PHE A 45 19.28 -25.67 -11.01
C PHE A 45 20.00 -26.51 -12.08
N ALA A 46 20.89 -25.91 -12.86
CA ALA A 46 21.66 -26.62 -13.88
C ALA A 46 22.51 -27.73 -13.27
N LYS A 47 23.19 -27.46 -12.16
CA LYS A 47 23.98 -28.46 -11.41
C LYS A 47 23.12 -29.60 -10.88
N GLU A 48 21.96 -29.29 -10.30
CA GLU A 48 21.01 -30.30 -9.79
C GLU A 48 20.45 -31.20 -10.90
N LYS A 49 20.26 -30.65 -12.11
CA LYS A 49 19.79 -31.41 -13.27
C LYS A 49 20.91 -32.03 -14.11
N GLY A 50 22.18 -31.90 -13.68
CA GLY A 50 23.35 -32.42 -14.40
C GLY A 50 23.56 -31.78 -15.77
N LEU A 51 23.26 -30.50 -15.90
CA LEU A 51 23.40 -29.74 -17.14
C LEU A 51 24.67 -28.89 -17.11
N ASP A 52 25.54 -29.11 -18.10
CA ASP A 52 26.82 -28.39 -18.22
C ASP A 52 26.70 -27.09 -19.02
N LEU A 53 25.62 -26.92 -19.79
CA LEU A 53 25.34 -25.73 -20.59
C LEU A 53 23.96 -25.15 -20.26
N ILE A 54 23.92 -23.84 -19.97
CA ILE A 54 22.71 -23.07 -19.72
C ILE A 54 22.31 -22.35 -21.01
N ASP A 55 21.31 -22.90 -21.68
CA ASP A 55 20.60 -22.29 -22.80
C ASP A 55 19.30 -21.60 -22.35
N ASP A 56 18.61 -20.92 -23.27
CA ASP A 56 17.36 -20.22 -22.98
C ASP A 56 16.25 -21.16 -22.45
N ALA A 57 16.25 -22.43 -22.88
CA ALA A 57 15.30 -23.43 -22.41
C ALA A 57 15.60 -23.86 -20.96
N VAL A 58 16.89 -23.94 -20.57
CA VAL A 58 17.30 -24.17 -19.18
C VAL A 58 16.90 -23.00 -18.30
N VAL A 59 17.13 -21.75 -18.74
CA VAL A 59 16.68 -20.55 -18.01
C VAL A 59 15.16 -20.58 -17.80
N SER A 60 14.40 -20.91 -18.85
CA SER A 60 12.94 -20.99 -18.78
C SER A 60 12.43 -22.11 -17.87
N ARG A 61 13.05 -23.30 -17.91
CA ARG A 61 12.70 -24.43 -17.03
C ARG A 61 13.06 -24.15 -15.57
N ALA A 62 14.24 -23.60 -15.31
CA ALA A 62 14.67 -23.18 -13.98
C ALA A 62 13.68 -22.18 -13.36
N ARG A 63 13.17 -21.25 -14.19
CA ARG A 63 12.14 -20.30 -13.80
C ARG A 63 10.81 -21.00 -13.46
N GLN A 64 10.31 -21.86 -14.35
CA GLN A 64 9.04 -22.56 -14.17
C GLN A 64 9.02 -23.47 -12.94
N GLU A 65 10.09 -24.27 -12.73
CA GLU A 65 10.16 -25.20 -11.60
C GLU A 65 10.23 -24.44 -10.26
N ARG A 66 10.96 -23.32 -10.22
CA ARG A 66 11.01 -22.45 -9.04
C ARG A 66 9.70 -21.72 -8.78
N GLU A 67 9.00 -21.30 -9.83
CA GLU A 67 7.65 -20.72 -9.70
C GLU A 67 6.67 -21.77 -9.16
N GLY A 68 6.72 -23.02 -9.64
CA GLY A 68 5.95 -24.15 -9.13
C GLY A 68 6.22 -24.44 -7.65
N ALA A 69 7.50 -24.58 -7.27
CA ALA A 69 7.91 -24.81 -5.89
C ALA A 69 7.48 -23.65 -4.96
N ALA A 70 7.51 -22.40 -5.43
CA ALA A 70 7.05 -21.26 -4.65
C ALA A 70 5.52 -21.25 -4.44
N ILE A 71 4.75 -21.75 -5.42
CA ILE A 71 3.30 -21.93 -5.30
C ILE A 71 2.99 -23.04 -4.29
N GLU A 72 3.67 -24.18 -4.38
CA GLU A 72 3.53 -25.31 -3.46
C GLU A 72 3.89 -24.92 -2.02
N ALA A 73 5.01 -24.21 -1.82
CA ALA A 73 5.40 -23.71 -0.51
C ALA A 73 4.34 -22.78 0.10
N ARG A 74 3.71 -21.92 -0.71
CA ARG A 74 2.63 -21.03 -0.25
C ARG A 74 1.35 -21.79 0.10
N GLN A 75 1.04 -22.84 -0.66
CA GLN A 75 -0.08 -23.73 -0.33
C GLN A 75 0.21 -24.47 0.97
N ALA A 76 1.41 -25.01 1.16
CA ALA A 76 1.84 -25.67 2.39
C ALA A 76 1.81 -24.72 3.60
N GLU A 77 2.31 -23.49 3.46
CA GLU A 77 2.27 -22.48 4.54
C GLU A 77 0.82 -22.09 4.89
N ARG A 78 -0.05 -21.95 3.89
CA ARG A 78 -1.48 -21.69 4.11
C ARG A 78 -2.16 -22.86 4.83
N THR A 79 -1.87 -24.10 4.44
CA THR A 79 -2.41 -25.30 5.07
C THR A 79 -1.92 -25.42 6.51
N ALA A 80 -0.62 -25.18 6.77
CA ALA A 80 -0.05 -25.19 8.12
C ALA A 80 -0.67 -24.11 9.02
N GLN A 81 -0.94 -22.90 8.51
CA GLN A 81 -1.63 -21.85 9.28
C GLN A 81 -3.08 -22.21 9.64
N VAL A 82 -3.77 -22.94 8.75
CA VAL A 82 -5.12 -23.46 9.00
C VAL A 82 -5.09 -24.60 10.02
N GLU A 83 -4.11 -25.50 9.94
CA GLU A 83 -3.92 -26.61 10.88
C GLU A 83 -3.50 -26.13 12.28
N GLU A 84 -2.72 -25.04 12.39
CA GLU A 84 -2.34 -24.42 13.66
C GLU A 84 -3.46 -23.55 14.29
N GLY A 85 -4.62 -23.41 13.65
CA GLY A 85 -5.73 -22.61 14.17
C GLY A 85 -5.46 -21.10 14.25
N LYS A 86 -4.41 -20.60 13.59
CA LYS A 86 -4.07 -19.17 13.51
C LYS A 86 -4.86 -18.51 12.39
N GLU A 87 -6.18 -18.44 12.51
CA GLU A 87 -6.99 -17.66 11.59
C GLU A 87 -6.75 -16.16 11.85
N VAL A 88 -5.85 -15.55 11.09
CA VAL A 88 -5.57 -14.11 11.21
C VAL A 88 -6.78 -13.34 10.67
N LYS A 89 -7.62 -12.85 11.59
CA LYS A 89 -8.77 -12.00 11.26
C LYS A 89 -8.24 -10.72 10.61
N ARG A 90 -8.69 -10.44 9.39
CA ARG A 90 -8.29 -9.26 8.62
C ARG A 90 -9.28 -8.13 8.84
N GLN A 91 -8.79 -6.90 8.85
CA GLN A 91 -9.62 -5.72 8.97
C GLN A 91 -9.98 -5.21 7.57
N TYR A 92 -11.24 -4.84 7.39
CA TYR A 92 -11.64 -3.95 6.31
C TYR A 92 -11.24 -2.52 6.67
N VAL A 93 -10.79 -1.80 5.67
CA VAL A 93 -10.29 -0.43 5.80
C VAL A 93 -10.98 0.41 4.74
N ASN A 94 -11.56 1.52 5.18
CA ASN A 94 -12.20 2.48 4.31
C ASN A 94 -11.69 3.90 4.56
N PHE A 95 -11.41 4.62 3.48
CA PHE A 95 -11.09 6.04 3.50
C PHE A 95 -12.19 6.78 2.77
N SER A 96 -13.01 7.56 3.49
CA SER A 96 -14.18 8.24 2.92
C SER A 96 -13.99 9.75 2.96
N PHE A 97 -14.08 10.39 1.80
CA PHE A 97 -13.83 11.81 1.62
C PHE A 97 -15.14 12.54 1.34
N TYR A 98 -15.32 13.68 2.01
CA TYR A 98 -16.53 14.48 1.95
C TYR A 98 -16.21 15.94 1.66
N LYS A 99 -17.00 16.54 0.78
CA LYS A 99 -17.06 17.98 0.55
C LYS A 99 -18.35 18.52 1.15
N LEU A 100 -18.25 19.63 1.87
CA LEU A 100 -19.44 20.36 2.32
C LEU A 100 -19.97 21.23 1.18
N ASP A 101 -21.26 21.11 0.87
CA ASP A 101 -21.92 22.05 -0.04
C ASP A 101 -21.76 23.50 0.49
N PRO A 102 -21.13 24.41 -0.29
CA PRO A 102 -20.93 25.80 0.13
C PRO A 102 -22.22 26.56 0.49
N ALA A 103 -23.38 26.11 -0.01
CA ALA A 103 -24.68 26.67 0.36
C ALA A 103 -25.01 26.51 1.84
N PHE A 104 -24.50 25.48 2.49
CA PHE A 104 -24.74 25.26 3.91
C PHE A 104 -24.18 26.38 4.79
N ARG A 105 -23.04 26.97 4.42
CA ARG A 105 -22.43 28.11 5.14
C ARG A 105 -23.32 29.36 5.16
N ARG A 106 -24.30 29.45 4.26
CA ARG A 106 -25.27 30.57 4.18
C ARG A 106 -26.56 30.31 4.94
N GLN A 107 -26.71 29.14 5.56
CA GLN A 107 -27.87 28.83 6.40
C GLN A 107 -27.88 29.69 7.68
N PRO A 108 -29.07 29.90 8.28
CA PRO A 108 -29.19 30.59 9.57
C PRO A 108 -28.27 29.99 10.62
N LYS A 109 -27.72 30.83 11.50
CA LYS A 109 -26.73 30.43 12.50
C LYS A 109 -27.26 29.30 13.38
N GLU A 110 -28.51 29.38 13.79
CA GLU A 110 -29.20 28.40 14.65
C GLU A 110 -29.40 27.04 13.94
N VAL A 111 -29.47 27.02 12.60
CA VAL A 111 -29.51 25.77 11.83
C VAL A 111 -28.11 25.16 11.77
N ARG A 112 -27.08 25.97 11.49
CA ARG A 112 -25.70 25.49 11.44
C ARG A 112 -25.22 24.95 12.78
N GLU A 113 -25.49 25.65 13.88
CA GLU A 113 -25.07 25.22 15.22
C GLU A 113 -25.75 23.91 15.65
N ARG A 114 -27.05 23.74 15.39
CA ARG A 114 -27.75 22.49 15.71
C ARG A 114 -27.25 21.31 14.88
N ALA A 115 -27.08 21.51 13.57
CA ALA A 115 -26.57 20.48 12.66
C ALA A 115 -25.13 20.07 12.99
N ARG A 116 -24.29 21.05 13.38
CA ARG A 116 -22.93 20.81 13.86
C ARG A 116 -22.94 19.95 15.11
N GLN A 117 -23.73 20.32 16.12
CA GLN A 117 -23.81 19.58 17.37
C GLN A 117 -24.33 18.16 17.16
N GLU A 118 -25.43 17.99 16.42
CA GLU A 118 -26.00 16.68 16.08
C GLU A 118 -24.97 15.76 15.41
N PHE A 119 -24.16 16.30 14.51
CA PHE A 119 -23.15 15.52 13.81
C PHE A 119 -21.97 15.14 14.72
N ILE A 120 -21.52 16.05 15.60
CA ILE A 120 -20.48 15.76 16.61
C ILE A 120 -20.95 14.68 17.58
N ASP A 121 -22.20 14.78 18.06
CA ASP A 121 -22.81 13.80 18.95
C ASP A 121 -22.83 12.42 18.28
N LEU A 122 -23.25 12.35 17.02
CA LEU A 122 -23.25 11.10 16.24
C LEU A 122 -21.84 10.50 16.11
N LEU A 123 -20.82 11.29 15.77
CA LEU A 123 -19.44 10.78 15.64
C LEU A 123 -18.92 10.27 16.98
N THR A 124 -19.25 10.96 18.08
CA THR A 124 -18.85 10.58 19.44
C THR A 124 -19.54 9.28 19.89
N ASP A 125 -20.81 9.12 19.56
CA ASP A 125 -21.57 7.89 19.82
C ASP A 125 -20.94 6.70 19.08
N ILE A 126 -20.60 6.88 17.79
CA ILE A 126 -19.95 5.83 16.97
C ILE A 126 -18.59 5.45 17.55
N ASP A 127 -17.78 6.42 17.97
CA ASP A 127 -16.47 6.16 18.59
C ASP A 127 -16.63 5.35 19.90
N SER A 128 -17.67 5.66 20.68
CA SER A 128 -17.98 5.00 21.95
C SER A 128 -18.52 3.57 21.81
N GLU A 129 -19.13 3.22 20.67
CA GLU A 129 -19.66 1.87 20.41
C GLU A 129 -18.56 0.80 20.30
N GLY A 130 -17.33 1.18 19.96
CA GLY A 130 -16.17 0.27 19.91
C GLY A 130 -16.20 -0.78 18.80
N ASN A 131 -17.20 -0.76 17.91
CA ASN A 131 -17.34 -1.72 16.81
C ASN A 131 -16.36 -1.42 15.66
N MET A 132 -15.87 -0.19 15.57
CA MET A 132 -15.04 0.31 14.48
C MET A 132 -14.07 1.37 15.03
N ILE A 133 -12.86 1.40 14.51
CA ILE A 133 -11.93 2.51 14.72
C ILE A 133 -12.25 3.58 13.68
N MET A 134 -12.44 4.81 14.14
CA MET A 134 -12.68 5.97 13.28
C MET A 134 -11.70 7.08 13.64
N ILE A 135 -10.99 7.61 12.64
CA ILE A 135 -10.18 8.82 12.80
C ILE A 135 -10.65 9.89 11.82
N CYS A 136 -10.81 11.10 12.34
CA CYS A 136 -11.21 12.27 11.57
C CYS A 136 -9.99 13.06 11.09
N TYR A 137 -10.03 13.50 9.85
CA TYR A 137 -9.02 14.38 9.28
C TYR A 137 -9.67 15.53 8.52
N THR A 138 -9.03 16.69 8.53
CA THR A 138 -9.38 17.82 7.68
C THR A 138 -8.48 17.91 6.45
N LEU A 139 -9.07 18.39 5.36
CA LEU A 139 -8.38 18.78 4.13
C LEU A 139 -8.62 20.26 3.79
N ILE A 140 -9.33 21.00 4.65
CA ILE A 140 -9.63 22.42 4.49
C ILE A 140 -8.33 23.20 4.29
N GLY A 141 -8.25 23.97 3.20
CA GLY A 141 -7.08 24.79 2.86
C GLY A 141 -5.91 24.02 2.24
N VAL A 142 -5.99 22.69 2.17
CA VAL A 142 -4.96 21.83 1.55
C VAL A 142 -5.42 21.35 0.18
N ARG A 143 -6.67 20.88 0.06
CA ARG A 143 -7.23 20.36 -1.19
C ARG A 143 -8.59 20.98 -1.50
N ALA A 144 -8.89 21.16 -2.79
CA ALA A 144 -10.08 21.90 -3.22
C ALA A 144 -11.36 21.05 -3.25
N ASP A 145 -11.23 19.76 -3.53
CA ASP A 145 -12.32 18.82 -3.80
C ASP A 145 -12.80 18.06 -2.57
N ALA A 146 -12.08 18.06 -1.43
CA ALA A 146 -12.50 17.43 -0.18
C ALA A 146 -12.24 18.34 1.02
N ASP A 147 -13.10 18.27 2.04
CA ASP A 147 -13.03 19.08 3.26
C ASP A 147 -12.80 18.21 4.51
N LEU A 148 -13.47 17.06 4.59
CA LEU A 148 -13.42 16.10 5.69
C LEU A 148 -13.05 14.71 5.14
N MET A 149 -12.21 13.97 5.86
CA MET A 149 -11.96 12.56 5.58
C MET A 149 -12.11 11.74 6.85
N LEU A 150 -12.78 10.60 6.72
CA LEU A 150 -12.93 9.59 7.77
C LEU A 150 -12.15 8.34 7.41
N TRP A 151 -11.16 8.01 8.24
CA TRP A 151 -10.47 6.72 8.16
C TRP A 151 -11.17 5.73 9.08
N ARG A 152 -11.79 4.72 8.49
CA ARG A 152 -12.67 3.76 9.14
C ARG A 152 -12.08 2.35 9.04
N ILE A 153 -11.96 1.66 10.17
CA ILE A 153 -11.42 0.30 10.23
C ILE A 153 -12.40 -0.56 11.02
N SER A 154 -12.88 -1.64 10.41
CA SER A 154 -13.78 -2.61 11.06
C SER A 154 -13.41 -4.03 10.66
N TYR A 155 -13.83 -5.00 11.46
CA TYR A 155 -13.82 -6.39 11.06
C TYR A 155 -15.05 -6.81 10.24
N GLU A 156 -16.11 -6.00 10.25
CA GLU A 156 -17.34 -6.23 9.49
C GLU A 156 -17.57 -5.06 8.51
N MET A 157 -17.79 -5.37 7.24
CA MET A 157 -17.89 -4.35 6.19
C MET A 157 -19.17 -3.52 6.29
N GLU A 158 -20.25 -4.14 6.78
CA GLU A 158 -21.58 -3.56 6.94
C GLU A 158 -21.60 -2.36 7.89
N ASP A 159 -20.62 -2.27 8.80
CA ASP A 159 -20.52 -1.15 9.74
C ASP A 159 -20.27 0.18 9.03
N PHE A 160 -19.53 0.17 7.91
CA PHE A 160 -19.34 1.37 7.10
C PHE A 160 -20.65 1.85 6.48
N GLN A 161 -21.50 0.92 6.03
CA GLN A 161 -22.81 1.24 5.46
C GLN A 161 -23.76 1.79 6.54
N LYS A 162 -23.83 1.14 7.71
CA LYS A 162 -24.64 1.61 8.84
C LYS A 162 -24.22 3.01 9.30
N MET A 163 -22.91 3.23 9.47
CA MET A 163 -22.37 4.54 9.84
C MET A 163 -22.72 5.61 8.81
N SER A 164 -22.45 5.35 7.53
CA SER A 164 -22.73 6.32 6.46
C SER A 164 -24.22 6.66 6.39
N THR A 165 -25.09 5.66 6.60
CA THR A 165 -26.55 5.86 6.63
C THR A 165 -26.96 6.78 7.77
N ARG A 166 -26.44 6.57 8.99
CA ARG A 166 -26.69 7.45 10.14
C ARG A 166 -26.17 8.86 9.90
N MET A 167 -24.97 9.00 9.31
CA MET A 167 -24.41 10.30 8.95
C MET A 167 -25.35 11.06 8.02
N TYR A 168 -25.84 10.45 6.94
CA TYR A 168 -26.74 11.10 5.99
C TYR A 168 -28.14 11.42 6.54
N GLN A 169 -28.52 10.83 7.68
CA GLN A 169 -29.78 11.15 8.35
C GLN A 169 -29.71 12.45 9.16
N THR A 170 -28.51 12.90 9.55
CA THR A 170 -28.31 14.18 10.26
C THR A 170 -28.59 15.40 9.37
N GLU A 171 -28.85 16.55 9.97
CA GLU A 171 -29.02 17.80 9.22
C GLU A 171 -27.76 18.20 8.45
N LEU A 172 -26.56 17.99 9.00
CA LEU A 172 -25.31 18.29 8.31
C LEU A 172 -25.03 17.29 7.17
N GLY A 173 -25.29 16.00 7.41
CA GLY A 173 -25.00 14.93 6.45
C GLY A 173 -25.73 15.07 5.12
N LYS A 174 -26.89 15.72 5.10
CA LYS A 174 -27.64 16.06 3.87
C LYS A 174 -26.88 16.99 2.93
N TRP A 175 -25.90 17.73 3.46
CA TRP A 175 -25.07 18.67 2.70
C TRP A 175 -23.65 18.13 2.42
N LEU A 176 -23.33 16.93 2.90
CA LEU A 176 -22.05 16.29 2.63
C LEU A 176 -22.13 15.52 1.30
N ILE A 177 -21.23 15.87 0.39
CA ILE A 177 -21.06 15.19 -0.89
C ILE A 177 -19.86 14.26 -0.74
N THR A 178 -20.05 12.94 -0.92
CA THR A 178 -18.92 12.01 -1.00
C THR A 178 -18.19 12.24 -2.31
N THR A 179 -16.93 12.63 -2.24
CA THR A 179 -16.11 12.89 -3.43
C THR A 179 -15.32 11.67 -3.84
N ASP A 180 -14.78 10.95 -2.85
CA ASP A 180 -14.02 9.71 -3.04
C ASP A 180 -14.28 8.76 -1.88
N SER A 181 -14.20 7.47 -2.14
CA SER A 181 -14.25 6.43 -1.13
C SER A 181 -13.39 5.25 -1.58
N TYR A 182 -12.41 4.87 -0.78
CA TYR A 182 -11.58 3.70 -1.06
C TYR A 182 -11.89 2.57 -0.10
N LEU A 183 -12.23 1.38 -0.61
CA LEU A 183 -12.46 0.18 0.18
C LEU A 183 -11.32 -0.81 -0.02
N SER A 184 -10.76 -1.32 1.07
CA SER A 184 -9.61 -2.23 1.04
C SER A 184 -9.60 -3.15 2.26
N GLN A 185 -8.65 -4.08 2.31
CA GLN A 185 -8.47 -5.01 3.41
C GLN A 185 -7.00 -5.14 3.80
N THR A 186 -6.72 -5.35 5.09
CA THR A 186 -5.38 -5.70 5.56
C THR A 186 -5.00 -7.09 5.05
N LYS A 187 -3.71 -7.26 4.73
CA LYS A 187 -3.17 -8.53 4.25
C LYS A 187 -1.68 -8.56 4.53
N ARG A 188 -1.18 -9.72 4.96
CA ARG A 188 0.27 -9.94 5.11
C ARG A 188 0.98 -9.64 3.79
N SER A 189 2.08 -8.91 3.86
CA SER A 189 2.92 -8.59 2.70
C SER A 189 3.35 -9.87 1.98
N MET A 190 3.42 -9.81 0.65
CA MET A 190 3.98 -10.91 -0.15
C MET A 190 5.51 -10.83 -0.27
N TYR A 191 6.09 -9.69 0.09
CA TYR A 191 7.52 -9.42 0.05
C TYR A 191 8.05 -9.32 1.46
N MET A 192 9.18 -9.98 1.70
CA MET A 192 9.81 -9.96 3.01
C MET A 192 10.75 -8.76 3.13
N ASP A 193 10.73 -8.09 4.29
CA ASP A 193 11.72 -7.08 4.64
C ASP A 193 12.83 -7.77 5.44
N THR A 194 13.88 -8.19 4.73
CA THR A 194 15.03 -8.85 5.36
C THR A 194 15.89 -7.89 6.19
N LEU A 195 15.74 -6.57 6.02
CA LEU A 195 16.50 -5.56 6.77
C LEU A 195 15.85 -5.26 8.11
N ASN A 196 14.54 -5.44 8.22
CA ASN A 196 13.82 -5.25 9.48
C ASN A 196 12.68 -6.28 9.65
N PRO A 197 12.98 -7.52 10.10
CA PRO A 197 12.00 -8.60 10.18
C PRO A 197 10.83 -8.31 11.13
N GLU A 198 11.04 -7.51 12.18
CA GLU A 198 9.98 -7.14 13.14
C GLU A 198 8.89 -6.25 12.51
N HIS A 199 9.19 -5.55 11.40
CA HIS A 199 8.19 -4.74 10.67
C HIS A 199 7.12 -5.57 9.93
N GLU A 200 7.28 -6.89 9.79
CA GLU A 200 6.33 -7.74 9.06
C GLU A 200 5.13 -8.22 9.89
N GLU A 201 5.31 -8.43 11.20
CA GLU A 201 4.28 -9.06 12.05
C GLU A 201 3.07 -8.13 12.31
N ASP A 202 3.26 -6.81 12.20
CA ASP A 202 2.25 -5.80 12.56
C ASP A 202 1.27 -5.44 11.41
N ARG A 203 1.48 -5.93 10.18
CA ARG A 203 0.74 -5.44 9.00
C ARG A 203 -0.66 -6.02 8.79
N THR A 204 -1.06 -7.02 9.59
CA THR A 204 -2.42 -7.57 9.53
C THR A 204 -3.42 -6.83 10.42
N HIS A 205 -2.93 -6.00 11.34
CA HIS A 205 -3.71 -5.21 12.26
C HIS A 205 -3.21 -3.77 12.26
N ILE A 206 -4.02 -2.83 11.79
CA ILE A 206 -3.65 -1.42 11.76
C ILE A 206 -4.05 -0.77 13.08
N ILE A 207 -3.10 -0.08 13.70
CA ILE A 207 -3.32 0.85 14.81
C ILE A 207 -3.06 2.27 14.27
N PRO A 208 -4.11 2.95 13.78
CA PRO A 208 -3.95 4.26 13.13
C PRO A 208 -3.81 5.39 14.17
N GLY A 209 -3.43 6.59 13.71
CA GLY A 209 -3.50 7.82 14.51
C GLY A 209 -2.23 8.13 15.29
N LYS A 210 -1.08 7.61 14.86
CA LYS A 210 0.20 7.83 15.57
C LYS A 210 0.94 9.09 15.14
N ALA A 211 0.51 9.74 14.06
CA ALA A 211 1.11 10.96 13.55
C ALA A 211 0.06 11.99 13.13
N LYS A 212 0.48 13.25 13.04
CA LYS A 212 -0.38 14.39 12.72
C LYS A 212 -0.85 14.41 11.27
N TYR A 213 0.00 14.04 10.31
CA TYR A 213 -0.33 14.09 8.89
C TYR A 213 -0.52 12.69 8.32
N LEU A 214 -1.44 12.59 7.37
CA LEU A 214 -1.73 11.36 6.65
C LEU A 214 -1.78 11.65 5.14
N PHE A 215 -1.01 10.88 4.36
CA PHE A 215 -0.94 10.98 2.91
C PHE A 215 -1.51 9.71 2.29
N ILE A 216 -2.53 9.83 1.45
CA ILE A 216 -3.29 8.68 0.96
C ILE A 216 -3.41 8.75 -0.55
N TYR A 217 -3.12 7.65 -1.22
CA TYR A 217 -3.42 7.51 -2.64
C TYR A 217 -3.72 6.06 -3.02
N PRO A 218 -4.60 5.86 -4.00
CA PRO A 218 -4.80 4.54 -4.58
C PRO A 218 -3.63 4.20 -5.49
N PHE A 219 -3.36 2.91 -5.68
CA PHE A 219 -2.23 2.45 -6.45
C PHE A 219 -2.60 1.26 -7.35
N VAL A 220 -2.16 1.32 -8.60
CA VAL A 220 -2.33 0.28 -9.63
C VAL A 220 -0.97 -0.03 -10.24
N LYS A 221 -0.62 -1.31 -10.30
CA LYS A 221 0.54 -1.81 -11.04
C LYS A 221 0.14 -2.18 -12.46
N LYS A 222 1.04 -1.94 -13.41
CA LYS A 222 0.90 -2.42 -14.78
C LYS A 222 0.86 -3.95 -14.82
N ARG A 223 0.17 -4.54 -15.81
CA ARG A 223 0.02 -6.00 -15.95
C ARG A 223 1.36 -6.73 -16.05
N GLU A 224 2.36 -6.13 -16.69
CA GLU A 224 3.71 -6.68 -16.82
C GLU A 224 4.33 -7.00 -15.46
N TRP A 225 4.03 -6.22 -14.41
CA TRP A 225 4.47 -6.51 -13.04
C TRP A 225 4.06 -7.93 -12.61
N TYR A 226 2.82 -8.30 -12.89
CA TYR A 226 2.26 -9.59 -12.48
C TYR A 226 2.79 -10.77 -13.30
N LEU A 227 3.38 -10.49 -14.47
CA LEU A 227 4.03 -11.49 -15.32
C LEU A 227 5.51 -11.72 -14.94
N LEU A 228 6.06 -10.90 -14.03
CA LEU A 228 7.39 -11.10 -13.47
C LEU A 228 7.40 -12.26 -12.47
N THR A 229 8.56 -12.93 -12.41
CA THR A 229 8.82 -13.96 -11.40
C THR A 229 8.71 -13.36 -10.00
N LYS A 230 8.39 -14.19 -9.00
CA LYS A 230 8.42 -13.77 -7.59
C LYS A 230 9.80 -13.23 -7.20
N HIS A 231 10.88 -13.86 -7.65
CA HIS A 231 12.25 -13.47 -7.32
C HIS A 231 12.61 -12.09 -7.91
N THR A 232 12.26 -11.86 -9.18
CA THR A 232 12.44 -10.56 -9.83
C THR A 232 11.65 -9.48 -9.09
N ARG A 233 10.39 -9.75 -8.73
CA ARG A 233 9.58 -8.80 -7.95
C ARG A 233 10.17 -8.55 -6.57
N GLN A 234 10.63 -9.58 -5.87
CA GLN A 234 11.29 -9.42 -4.56
C GLN A 234 12.52 -8.53 -4.69
N GLY A 235 13.41 -8.80 -5.66
CA GLY A 235 14.60 -7.97 -5.84
C GLY A 235 14.28 -6.49 -6.12
N ILE A 236 13.29 -6.21 -6.98
CA ILE A 236 12.81 -4.83 -7.21
C ILE A 236 12.22 -4.22 -5.93
N MET A 237 11.50 -5.01 -5.14
CA MET A 237 10.95 -4.55 -3.86
C MET A 237 12.03 -4.38 -2.78
N ASP A 238 13.14 -5.12 -2.81
CA ASP A 238 14.26 -4.96 -1.89
C ASP A 238 14.90 -3.56 -2.05
N GLU A 239 15.06 -3.11 -3.29
CA GLU A 239 15.49 -1.73 -3.59
C GLU A 239 14.48 -0.70 -3.06
N HIS A 240 13.19 -0.92 -3.32
CA HIS A 240 12.12 -0.05 -2.84
C HIS A 240 12.09 0.05 -1.31
N ILE A 241 12.22 -1.09 -0.61
CA ILE A 241 12.28 -1.18 0.85
C ILE A 241 13.53 -0.47 1.37
N PHE A 242 14.68 -0.68 0.71
CA PHE A 242 15.93 -0.02 1.09
C PHE A 242 15.82 1.51 1.04
N VAL A 243 15.21 2.06 -0.02
CA VAL A 243 14.95 3.49 -0.12
C VAL A 243 13.96 3.94 0.96
N GLY A 244 12.85 3.22 1.14
CA GLY A 244 11.85 3.54 2.17
C GLY A 244 12.43 3.59 3.60
N ASN A 245 13.35 2.67 3.92
CA ASN A 245 14.00 2.61 5.23
C ASN A 245 14.93 3.81 5.53
N LYS A 246 15.25 4.65 4.54
CA LYS A 246 15.95 5.93 4.78
C LYS A 246 15.07 6.98 5.47
N TYR A 247 13.74 6.79 5.48
CA TYR A 247 12.75 7.72 5.98
C TYR A 247 11.96 7.13 7.16
N PRO A 248 12.58 6.88 8.34
CA PRO A 248 11.95 6.20 9.47
C PRO A 248 10.81 7.01 10.13
N SER A 249 10.76 8.32 9.87
CA SER A 249 9.70 9.27 10.26
C SER A 249 8.39 9.07 9.50
N VAL A 250 8.40 8.29 8.41
CA VAL A 250 7.23 8.00 7.59
C VAL A 250 6.80 6.54 7.82
N LYS A 251 5.57 6.34 8.32
CA LYS A 251 5.00 5.02 8.56
C LYS A 251 4.00 4.65 7.47
N LEU A 252 4.21 3.51 6.84
CA LEU A 252 3.39 3.03 5.72
C LEU A 252 2.35 2.01 6.20
N ASN A 253 1.08 2.30 5.92
CA ASN A 253 -0.05 1.40 6.02
C ASN A 253 -0.51 1.02 4.61
N THR A 254 -0.15 -0.19 4.15
CA THR A 254 -0.57 -0.71 2.85
C THR A 254 -1.75 -1.66 2.99
N THR A 255 -2.82 -1.38 2.24
CA THR A 255 -4.03 -2.20 2.19
C THR A 255 -4.34 -2.63 0.75
N TYR A 256 -5.10 -3.70 0.57
CA TYR A 256 -5.30 -4.36 -0.72
C TYR A 256 -6.78 -4.34 -1.10
N CYS A 257 -7.09 -4.03 -2.36
CA CYS A 257 -8.48 -3.87 -2.82
C CYS A 257 -8.81 -4.62 -4.12
N PHE A 258 -7.99 -5.60 -4.53
CA PHE A 258 -8.25 -6.46 -5.68
C PHE A 258 -9.68 -7.05 -5.67
N GLY A 259 -10.51 -6.61 -6.62
CA GLY A 259 -11.89 -7.08 -6.78
C GLY A 259 -12.90 -6.50 -5.78
N LEU A 260 -12.44 -5.65 -4.85
CA LEU A 260 -13.31 -4.87 -3.96
C LEU A 260 -13.52 -3.44 -4.47
N ASP A 261 -12.53 -2.89 -5.14
CA ASP A 261 -12.50 -1.52 -5.67
C ASP A 261 -11.79 -1.50 -7.04
N ASP A 262 -11.78 -0.35 -7.71
CA ASP A 262 -11.18 -0.16 -9.05
C ASP A 262 -9.65 -0.22 -9.05
N TYR A 263 -9.04 -0.28 -7.85
CA TYR A 263 -7.61 -0.23 -7.63
C TYR A 263 -7.06 -1.58 -7.14
N GLU A 264 -5.74 -1.64 -6.94
CA GLU A 264 -5.09 -2.84 -6.44
C GLU A 264 -4.64 -2.67 -4.99
N PHE A 265 -4.18 -1.48 -4.64
CA PHE A 265 -3.76 -1.10 -3.30
C PHE A 265 -4.30 0.28 -2.95
N VAL A 266 -4.44 0.52 -1.65
CA VAL A 266 -4.54 1.87 -1.09
C VAL A 266 -3.38 2.02 -0.11
N VAL A 267 -2.55 3.02 -0.35
CA VAL A 267 -1.36 3.28 0.48
C VAL A 267 -1.60 4.55 1.29
N ALA A 268 -1.43 4.42 2.60
CA ALA A 268 -1.64 5.49 3.56
C ALA A 268 -0.36 5.67 4.39
N PHE A 269 0.24 6.85 4.32
CA PHE A 269 1.49 7.18 5.00
C PHE A 269 1.21 8.15 6.14
N GLU A 270 1.60 7.78 7.36
CA GLU A 270 1.53 8.62 8.55
C GLU A 270 2.90 9.26 8.81
N SER A 271 2.93 10.58 9.04
CA SER A 271 4.15 11.28 9.46
C SER A 271 3.84 12.61 10.16
N ASP A 272 4.76 13.08 11.00
CA ASP A 272 4.75 14.44 11.54
C ASP A 272 5.54 15.42 10.67
N GLU A 273 6.29 14.91 9.67
CA GLU A 273 7.19 15.69 8.82
C GLU A 273 6.81 15.53 7.34
N PRO A 274 5.92 16.39 6.78
CA PRO A 274 5.51 16.31 5.38
C PRO A 274 6.65 16.44 4.37
N GLY A 275 7.74 17.12 4.73
CA GLY A 275 8.94 17.24 3.90
C GLY A 275 9.57 15.88 3.61
N ASP A 276 9.71 15.04 4.64
CA ASP A 276 10.25 13.69 4.51
C ASP A 276 9.40 12.82 3.58
N PHE A 277 8.07 13.01 3.57
CA PHE A 277 7.20 12.30 2.64
C PHE A 277 7.41 12.75 1.18
N VAL A 278 7.64 14.05 0.94
CA VAL A 278 7.96 14.56 -0.40
C VAL A 278 9.26 13.93 -0.91
N ASP A 279 10.30 13.96 -0.08
CA ASP A 279 11.63 13.43 -0.43
C ASP A 279 11.58 11.91 -0.63
N LEU A 280 10.87 11.18 0.25
CA LEU A 280 10.62 9.75 0.10
C LEU A 280 9.97 9.42 -1.25
N VAL A 281 8.87 10.08 -1.60
CA VAL A 281 8.17 9.80 -2.86
C VAL A 281 9.03 10.19 -4.07
N MET A 282 9.85 11.25 -3.95
CA MET A 282 10.81 11.63 -4.99
C MET A 282 11.86 10.54 -5.20
N ASP A 283 12.51 10.06 -4.16
CA ASP A 283 13.51 8.98 -4.24
C ASP A 283 12.89 7.67 -4.77
N LEU A 284 11.67 7.34 -4.33
CA LEU A 284 10.98 6.12 -4.77
C LEU A 284 10.68 6.14 -6.28
N ARG A 285 10.53 7.32 -6.90
CA ARG A 285 10.31 7.45 -8.35
C ARG A 285 11.54 7.04 -9.17
N GLU A 286 12.73 7.08 -8.58
CA GLU A 286 13.99 6.69 -9.23
C GLU A 286 14.26 5.18 -9.16
N THR A 287 13.47 4.43 -8.37
CA THR A 287 13.60 2.97 -8.26
C THR A 287 13.04 2.22 -9.46
N GLU A 288 13.55 1.01 -9.74
CA GLU A 288 13.07 0.17 -10.85
C GLU A 288 11.57 -0.16 -10.72
N GLY A 289 11.07 -0.22 -9.47
CA GLY A 289 9.66 -0.47 -9.16
C GLY A 289 8.70 0.60 -9.71
N SER A 290 9.19 1.83 -9.91
CA SER A 290 8.43 2.97 -10.43
C SER A 290 7.96 2.74 -11.88
N ARG A 291 8.74 2.01 -12.69
CA ARG A 291 8.39 1.71 -14.10
C ARG A 291 7.10 0.91 -14.25
N PHE A 292 6.71 0.19 -13.20
CA PHE A 292 5.52 -0.64 -13.14
C PHE A 292 4.31 0.07 -12.52
N THR A 293 4.41 1.35 -12.17
CA THR A 293 3.27 2.14 -11.71
C THR A 293 2.39 2.53 -12.90
N GLU A 294 1.10 2.19 -12.84
CA GLU A 294 0.10 2.59 -13.83
C GLU A 294 -0.68 3.82 -13.35
N LYS A 295 -1.11 3.82 -12.08
CA LYS A 295 -1.85 4.92 -11.45
C LYS A 295 -1.47 5.01 -9.98
N ASP A 296 -1.14 6.20 -9.51
CA ASP A 296 -0.81 6.54 -8.11
C ASP A 296 -1.46 7.87 -7.67
N THR A 297 -2.52 8.28 -8.38
CA THR A 297 -3.28 9.51 -8.13
C THR A 297 -4.78 9.22 -8.11
N PRO A 298 -5.60 10.06 -7.46
CA PRO A 298 -5.23 11.29 -6.72
C PRO A 298 -4.52 11.06 -5.37
N ILE A 299 -3.72 12.04 -4.92
CA ILE A 299 -3.03 12.03 -3.61
C ILE A 299 -3.69 13.01 -2.64
N TYR A 300 -4.17 12.52 -1.50
CA TYR A 300 -4.78 13.33 -0.44
C TYR A 300 -3.80 13.55 0.70
N THR A 301 -3.58 14.83 1.05
CA THR A 301 -2.86 15.22 2.25
C THR A 301 -3.87 15.65 3.31
N CYS A 302 -3.85 15.00 4.45
CA CYS A 302 -4.85 15.11 5.51
C CYS A 302 -4.17 15.50 6.83
N THR A 303 -4.83 16.31 7.64
CA THR A 303 -4.36 16.66 9.01
C THR A 303 -5.31 16.06 10.04
N ALA A 304 -4.78 15.27 10.97
CA ALA A 304 -5.55 14.61 12.01
C ALA A 304 -6.22 15.62 12.95
N MET A 305 -7.46 15.35 13.32
CA MET A 305 -8.26 16.18 14.23
C MET A 305 -9.12 15.30 15.15
N ALA A 306 -9.41 15.80 16.34
CA ALA A 306 -10.50 15.26 17.13
C ALA A 306 -11.83 15.43 16.37
N PRO A 307 -12.85 14.59 16.59
CA PRO A 307 -14.13 14.70 15.89
C PRO A 307 -14.75 16.10 15.96
N GLU A 308 -14.76 16.72 17.15
CA GLU A 308 -15.25 18.08 17.35
C GLU A 308 -14.47 19.11 16.50
N ASP A 309 -13.14 19.08 16.54
CA ASP A 309 -12.29 19.99 15.78
C ASP A 309 -12.45 19.83 14.27
N ALA A 310 -12.59 18.58 13.79
CA ALA A 310 -12.78 18.26 12.39
C ALA A 310 -14.08 18.88 11.83
N VAL A 311 -15.17 18.81 12.61
CA VAL A 311 -16.45 19.40 12.22
C VAL A 311 -16.40 20.92 12.34
N ASN A 312 -15.78 21.47 13.39
CA ASN A 312 -15.57 22.90 13.55
C ASN A 312 -14.76 23.51 12.39
N ALA A 313 -13.76 22.78 11.87
CA ALA A 313 -12.93 23.21 10.75
C ALA A 313 -13.72 23.42 9.43
N LEU A 314 -14.93 22.87 9.30
CA LEU A 314 -15.80 23.11 8.13
C LEU A 314 -16.30 24.57 8.04
N GLY A 315 -16.15 25.34 9.11
CA GLY A 315 -16.51 26.76 9.19
C GLY A 315 -18.01 26.99 9.33
N ILE A 316 -18.69 26.12 10.09
CA ILE A 316 -20.15 26.09 10.23
C ILE A 316 -20.61 26.40 11.66
#